data_AF-I7GIN2-F1
#
_entry.id   AF-I7GIN2-F1
#
_cell.length_a   1.000
_cell.length_b   1.000
_cell.length_c   1.000
_cell.angle_alpha   90.00
_cell.angle_beta   90.00
_cell.angle_gamma   90.00
#
_symmetry.space_group_name_H-M   'P 1'
#
loop_
_entity.id
_entity.type
_entity.pdbx_description
1 polymer ?
#
loop_
_entity_poly.entity_id
_entity_poly.type
_entity_poly.pdbx_seq_one_letter_code
_entity_poly.pdbx_strand_id
1 'polypeptide(L)'
;MDYSLLVGIHDVERAEQEEVECEENDGEEEGESDGTHPVGTPPDSPGNTLNSSPPLAPGEFDPNIDVYGIKCHENSPRKEVYFMAIIDILTHYDAKKKAAHAAKTVKHGAGAEISTVNPEQYSKRFLDFIGHILT
;
A
#
# COMPACT_ATOMS: atom_id res chain seq x y z
N MET A 1 -16.30 8.83 -10.70
CA MET A 1 -15.26 8.86 -11.78
C MET A 1 -14.03 9.53 -11.21
N ASP A 2 -12.88 9.51 -11.90
CA ASP A 2 -11.62 10.09 -11.39
C ASP A 2 -11.12 9.42 -10.08
N TYR A 3 -11.43 8.13 -9.87
CA TYR A 3 -10.95 7.34 -8.73
C TYR A 3 -9.67 6.58 -9.10
N SER A 4 -8.79 6.37 -8.13
CA SER A 4 -7.50 5.70 -8.36
C SER A 4 -7.47 4.31 -7.73
N LEU A 5 -6.63 3.42 -8.26
CA LEU A 5 -6.20 2.22 -7.53
C LEU A 5 -4.94 2.60 -6.75
N LEU A 6 -5.01 2.56 -5.42
CA LEU A 6 -3.84 2.62 -4.56
C LEU A 6 -3.23 1.21 -4.51
N VAL A 7 -1.92 1.11 -4.72
CA VAL A 7 -1.16 -0.14 -4.64
C VAL A 7 0.03 0.09 -3.71
N GLY A 8 0.00 -0.57 -2.55
CA GLY A 8 1.15 -0.71 -1.65
C GLY A 8 1.84 -2.04 -1.90
N ILE A 9 3.18 -2.06 -1.90
CA ILE A 9 3.98 -3.27 -2.07
C ILE A 9 4.88 -3.40 -0.85
N HIS A 10 4.72 -4.49 -0.11
CA HIS A 10 5.58 -4.86 1.00
C HIS A 10 6.54 -5.97 0.54
N ASP A 11 7.83 -5.65 0.47
CA ASP A 11 8.92 -6.59 0.19
C ASP A 11 9.33 -7.25 1.51
N VAL A 12 8.99 -8.54 1.66
CA VAL A 12 9.14 -9.27 2.93
C VAL A 12 10.61 -9.50 3.26
N GLU A 13 11.41 -9.85 2.25
CA GLU A 13 12.84 -10.15 2.44
C GLU A 13 13.61 -8.88 2.84
N ARG A 14 13.29 -7.74 2.21
CA ARG A 14 13.90 -6.47 2.58
C ARG A 14 13.51 -6.05 4.00
N ALA A 15 12.24 -6.24 4.38
CA ALA A 15 11.78 -5.90 5.72
C ALA A 15 12.47 -6.75 6.80
N GLU A 16 12.63 -8.06 6.59
CA GLU A 16 13.38 -8.92 7.52
C GLU A 16 14.83 -8.45 7.69
N GLN A 17 15.47 -8.02 6.59
CA GLN A 17 16.86 -7.59 6.61
C GLN A 17 17.03 -6.25 7.35
N GLU A 18 16.10 -5.32 7.14
CA GLU A 18 16.04 -4.05 7.89
C GLU A 18 15.79 -4.28 9.39
N GLU A 19 14.97 -5.28 9.77
CA GLU A 19 14.75 -5.64 11.18
C GLU A 19 16.03 -6.16 11.86
N VAL A 20 16.78 -7.06 11.20
CA VAL A 20 18.04 -7.59 11.75
C VAL A 20 19.10 -6.49 11.88
N GLU A 21 19.24 -5.61 10.89
CA GLU A 21 20.20 -4.49 10.96
C GLU A 21 19.89 -3.52 12.10
N CYS A 22 18.61 -3.28 12.39
CA CYS A 22 18.21 -2.48 13.55
C CYS A 22 18.56 -3.16 14.88
N GLU A 23 18.31 -4.47 15.01
CA GLU A 23 18.67 -5.23 16.22
C GLU A 23 20.19 -5.28 16.45
N GLU A 24 20.98 -5.40 15.38
CA GLU A 24 22.45 -5.40 15.47
C GLU A 24 23.01 -4.03 15.89
N ASN A 25 22.50 -2.94 15.32
CA ASN A 25 22.95 -1.58 15.65
C ASN A 25 22.56 -1.14 17.07
N ASP A 26 21.43 -1.63 17.60
CA ASP A 26 21.05 -1.43 19.01
C ASP A 26 21.90 -2.31 19.97
N GLY A 27 22.46 -3.43 19.50
CA GLY A 27 23.35 -4.29 20.28
C GLY A 27 24.82 -3.83 20.34
N GLU A 28 25.27 -3.02 19.37
CA GLU A 28 26.65 -2.51 19.32
C GLU A 28 26.91 -1.31 20.26
N GLU A 29 25.88 -0.59 20.72
CA GLU A 29 26.04 0.48 21.72
C GLU A 29 26.26 -0.03 23.17
N GLU A 30 26.16 -1.34 23.44
CA GLU A 30 26.40 -1.90 24.78
C GLU A 30 27.88 -2.30 25.06
N GLY A 31 28.78 -2.10 24.10
CA GLY A 31 30.18 -2.48 24.20
C GLY A 31 31.10 -1.34 24.66
N GLU A 32 31.07 -0.96 25.95
CA GLU A 32 32.20 -0.45 26.76
C GLU A 32 31.71 0.36 27.98
N SER A 33 31.34 -0.30 29.09
CA SER A 33 31.48 0.34 30.40
C SER A 33 31.69 -0.67 31.51
N ASP A 34 32.91 -0.66 32.03
CA ASP A 34 33.35 -1.34 33.25
C ASP A 34 32.57 -0.84 34.46
N GLY A 35 32.05 -1.77 35.27
CA GLY A 35 31.64 -1.52 36.65
C GLY A 35 30.14 -1.43 36.92
N THR A 36 29.60 -2.53 37.47
CA THR A 36 28.57 -2.58 38.54
C THR A 36 27.46 -1.51 38.48
N HIS A 37 26.25 -1.85 38.02
CA HIS A 37 24.93 -1.48 38.58
C HIS A 37 23.81 -1.95 37.61
N PRO A 38 22.76 -2.67 38.05
CA PRO A 38 21.63 -3.00 37.18
C PRO A 38 20.70 -1.78 37.08
N VAL A 39 21.03 -0.85 36.19
CA VAL A 39 20.12 0.24 35.81
C VAL A 39 19.31 -0.27 34.63
N GLY A 40 18.04 -0.54 34.90
CA GLY A 40 17.09 -1.06 33.93
C GLY A 40 16.97 -0.16 32.72
N THR A 41 16.97 -0.81 31.56
CA THR A 41 16.42 -0.24 30.33
C THR A 41 15.03 0.33 30.63
N PRO A 42 14.69 1.52 30.09
CA PRO A 42 13.32 2.02 30.23
C PRO A 42 12.36 0.97 29.68
N PRO A 43 11.23 0.69 30.35
CA PRO A 43 10.27 -0.26 29.82
C PRO A 43 9.82 0.20 28.45
N ASP A 44 9.88 -0.70 27.47
CA ASP A 44 9.24 -0.51 26.18
C ASP A 44 7.86 0.09 26.40
N SER A 45 7.54 1.10 25.59
CA SER A 45 6.19 1.70 25.54
C SER A 45 5.19 0.54 25.62
N PRO A 46 4.29 0.50 26.61
CA PRO A 46 3.45 -0.67 26.83
C PRO A 46 2.72 -0.95 25.52
N GLY A 47 3.18 -2.01 24.84
CA GLY A 47 2.64 -2.42 23.56
C GLY A 47 1.14 -2.49 23.74
N ASN A 48 0.38 -1.88 22.82
CA ASN A 48 -1.07 -1.83 22.86
C ASN A 48 -1.61 -3.24 23.19
N THR A 49 -1.99 -3.46 24.46
CA THR A 49 -2.27 -4.78 25.05
C THR A 49 -3.59 -5.39 24.58
N LEU A 50 -4.15 -4.87 23.48
CA LEU A 50 -5.43 -5.29 22.94
C LEU A 50 -5.33 -6.39 21.89
N ASN A 51 -4.13 -6.74 21.40
CA ASN A 51 -3.96 -7.83 20.44
C ASN A 51 -3.04 -8.91 21.01
N SER A 52 -3.60 -9.90 21.71
CA SER A 52 -2.92 -11.12 22.16
C SER A 52 -2.61 -12.10 21.00
N SER A 53 -2.32 -11.57 19.81
CA SER A 53 -1.96 -12.38 18.66
C SER A 53 -0.50 -12.80 18.81
N PRO A 54 -0.15 -14.08 18.61
CA PRO A 54 1.25 -14.48 18.45
C PRO A 54 1.91 -13.61 17.37
N PRO A 55 3.21 -13.29 17.49
CA PRO A 55 3.92 -12.61 16.41
C PRO A 55 3.75 -13.41 15.12
N LEU A 56 3.27 -12.71 14.08
CA LEU A 56 3.05 -13.30 12.78
C LEU A 56 4.40 -13.60 12.13
N ALA A 57 4.49 -14.71 11.39
CA ALA A 57 5.69 -15.01 10.63
C ALA A 57 5.88 -13.97 9.51
N PRO A 58 7.10 -13.77 9.00
CA PRO A 58 7.33 -12.77 7.96
C PRO A 58 6.47 -12.97 6.71
N GLY A 59 5.81 -11.90 6.28
CA GLY A 59 4.86 -11.91 5.16
C GLY A 59 3.48 -12.51 5.50
N GLU A 60 3.23 -12.91 6.75
CA GLU A 60 1.88 -13.21 7.25
C GLU A 60 1.20 -11.93 7.76
N PHE A 61 -0.11 -11.83 7.52
CA PHE A 61 -0.96 -10.74 8.00
C PHE A 61 -2.33 -11.31 8.39
N ASP A 62 -3.05 -10.63 9.29
CA ASP A 62 -4.42 -11.03 9.65
C ASP A 62 -5.39 -10.47 8.59
N PRO A 63 -6.05 -11.32 7.78
CA PRO A 63 -6.94 -10.85 6.74
C PRO A 63 -8.20 -10.13 7.27
N ASN A 64 -8.50 -10.20 8.57
CA ASN A 64 -9.60 -9.43 9.18
C ASN A 64 -9.18 -8.00 9.54
N ILE A 65 -7.88 -7.74 9.68
CA ILE A 65 -7.32 -6.41 9.94
C ILE A 65 -6.86 -5.81 8.61
N ASP A 66 -6.01 -6.56 7.90
CA ASP A 66 -5.37 -6.17 6.65
C ASP A 66 -6.18 -6.68 5.46
N VAL A 67 -7.45 -6.23 5.41
CA VAL A 67 -8.48 -6.72 4.47
C VAL A 67 -8.15 -6.51 2.98
N TYR A 68 -7.16 -5.67 2.68
CA TYR A 68 -6.71 -5.36 1.32
C TYR A 68 -5.43 -6.11 0.93
N GLY A 69 -4.86 -6.90 1.84
CA GLY A 69 -3.63 -7.66 1.63
C GLY A 69 -3.83 -8.89 0.75
N ILE A 70 -2.95 -9.07 -0.23
CA ILE A 70 -2.92 -10.20 -1.15
C ILE A 70 -1.47 -10.67 -1.26
N LYS A 71 -1.20 -11.93 -0.91
CA LYS A 71 0.14 -12.53 -1.06
C LYS A 71 0.50 -12.70 -2.54
N CYS A 72 1.78 -12.55 -2.85
CA CYS A 72 2.30 -12.90 -4.17
C CYS A 72 2.09 -14.39 -4.49
N HIS A 73 2.18 -14.72 -5.78
CA HIS A 73 2.16 -16.11 -6.23
C HIS A 73 3.42 -16.86 -5.75
N GLU A 74 3.35 -18.19 -5.57
CA GLU A 74 4.49 -19.02 -5.12
C GLU A 74 5.71 -18.92 -6.04
N ASN A 75 5.47 -18.72 -7.34
CA ASN A 75 6.52 -18.52 -8.36
C ASN A 75 6.99 -17.06 -8.49
N SER A 76 6.59 -16.16 -7.60
CA SER A 76 7.06 -14.78 -7.62
C SER A 76 8.57 -14.74 -7.38
N PRO A 77 9.34 -13.89 -8.11
CA PRO A 77 10.78 -13.79 -7.92
C PRO A 77 11.16 -13.18 -6.56
N ARG A 78 10.23 -12.50 -5.89
CA ARG A 78 10.37 -11.94 -4.54
C ARG A 78 9.13 -12.28 -3.72
N LYS A 79 9.31 -12.50 -2.42
CA LYS A 79 8.20 -12.66 -1.48
C LYS A 79 7.61 -11.28 -1.17
N GLU A 80 6.46 -10.98 -1.76
CA GLU A 80 5.78 -9.69 -1.64
C GLU A 80 4.34 -9.84 -1.14
N VAL A 81 3.85 -8.82 -0.43
CA VAL A 81 2.43 -8.65 -0.12
C VAL A 81 1.93 -7.36 -0.77
N TYR A 82 0.86 -7.48 -1.57
CA TYR A 82 0.22 -6.36 -2.24
C TYR A 82 -0.99 -5.87 -1.44
N PHE A 83 -1.06 -4.57 -1.20
CA PHE A 83 -2.22 -3.91 -0.59
C PHE A 83 -2.92 -3.06 -1.63
N MET A 84 -4.12 -3.45 -2.06
CA MET A 84 -4.81 -2.80 -3.18
C MET A 84 -6.21 -2.31 -2.80
N ALA A 85 -6.50 -1.04 -3.06
CA ALA A 85 -7.81 -0.45 -2.78
C ALA A 85 -8.18 0.68 -3.76
N ILE A 86 -9.47 0.84 -4.03
CA ILE A 86 -9.99 2.00 -4.78
C ILE A 86 -10.11 3.19 -3.83
N ILE A 87 -9.54 4.34 -4.21
CA ILE A 87 -9.56 5.59 -3.45
C ILE A 87 -10.20 6.73 -4.25
N ASP A 88 -10.46 7.87 -3.59
CA ASP A 88 -11.00 9.10 -4.21
C ASP A 88 -12.35 8.97 -4.95
N ILE A 89 -13.26 8.15 -4.41
CA ILE A 89 -14.53 7.81 -5.07
C ILE A 89 -15.60 8.91 -5.06
N LEU A 90 -15.42 9.98 -4.29
CA LEU A 90 -16.45 11.01 -4.07
C LEU A 90 -16.47 12.11 -5.15
N THR A 91 -15.71 11.96 -6.24
CA THR A 91 -15.74 12.90 -7.36
C THR A 91 -16.96 12.66 -8.25
N HIS A 92 -17.95 13.54 -8.09
CA HIS A 92 -19.21 13.49 -8.83
C HIS A 92 -19.11 14.09 -10.24
N TYR A 93 -19.89 13.56 -11.19
CA TYR A 93 -19.91 14.04 -12.57
C TYR A 93 -20.95 15.15 -12.79
N ASP A 94 -20.59 16.35 -12.37
CA ASP A 94 -21.50 17.49 -12.41
C ASP A 94 -21.48 18.24 -13.76
N ALA A 95 -22.43 19.17 -13.95
CA ALA A 95 -22.58 19.95 -15.19
C ALA A 95 -21.29 20.64 -15.65
N LYS A 96 -20.44 21.10 -14.72
CA LYS A 96 -19.12 21.69 -15.01
C LYS A 96 -18.19 20.67 -15.70
N LYS A 97 -18.17 19.42 -15.23
CA LYS A 97 -17.37 18.34 -15.82
C LYS A 97 -17.94 17.92 -17.18
N LYS A 98 -19.26 17.90 -17.34
CA LYS A 98 -19.95 17.67 -18.63
C LYS A 98 -19.57 18.72 -19.67
N ALA A 99 -19.59 19.99 -19.30
CA ALA A 99 -19.18 21.09 -20.16
C ALA A 99 -17.69 21.00 -20.54
N ALA A 100 -16.82 20.69 -19.57
CA ALA A 100 -15.40 20.48 -19.82
C ALA A 100 -15.13 19.30 -20.77
N HIS A 101 -15.87 18.20 -20.64
CA HIS A 101 -15.81 17.08 -21.57
C HIS A 101 -16.21 17.52 -22.97
N ALA A 102 -17.40 18.11 -23.14
CA ALA A 102 -17.89 18.57 -24.43
C ALA A 102 -16.92 19.55 -25.12
N ALA A 103 -16.37 20.52 -24.37
CA ALA A 103 -15.39 21.47 -24.90
C ALA A 103 -14.10 20.77 -25.37
N LYS A 104 -13.60 19.78 -24.61
CA LYS A 104 -12.40 19.02 -24.99
C LYS A 104 -12.65 18.13 -26.21
N THR A 105 -13.83 17.50 -26.30
CA THR A 105 -14.24 16.67 -27.46
C THR A 105 -14.35 17.50 -28.74
N VAL A 106 -14.91 18.71 -28.66
CA VAL A 106 -15.00 19.62 -29.81
C VAL A 106 -13.61 20.09 -30.26
N LYS A 107 -12.70 20.37 -29.31
CA LYS A 107 -11.36 20.88 -29.63
C LYS A 107 -10.41 19.80 -30.19
N HIS A 108 -10.50 18.55 -29.73
CA HIS A 108 -9.52 17.50 -30.06
C HIS A 108 -10.10 16.31 -30.86
N GLY A 109 -11.41 16.32 -31.14
CA GLY A 109 -12.10 15.23 -31.83
C GLY A 109 -12.58 14.13 -30.89
N ALA A 110 -13.57 13.35 -31.34
CA ALA A 110 -14.23 12.31 -30.55
C ALA A 110 -13.35 11.09 -30.20
N GLY A 111 -12.17 10.97 -30.81
CA GLY A 111 -11.20 9.89 -30.57
C GLY A 111 -10.00 10.29 -29.72
N ALA A 112 -9.92 11.54 -29.25
CA ALA A 112 -8.84 11.94 -28.35
C ALA A 112 -9.04 11.29 -26.97
N GLU A 113 -7.96 10.81 -26.34
CA GLU A 113 -7.98 10.37 -24.95
C GLU A 113 -8.18 11.57 -24.02
N ILE A 114 -9.44 11.94 -23.82
CA ILE A 114 -9.82 13.06 -22.99
C ILE A 114 -9.78 12.62 -21.52
N SER A 115 -9.17 13.42 -20.66
CA SER A 115 -9.06 13.09 -19.22
C SER A 115 -10.42 13.06 -18.50
N THR A 116 -11.35 13.95 -18.89
CA THR A 116 -12.72 14.00 -18.38
C THR A 116 -13.66 13.26 -19.33
N VAL A 117 -13.92 11.98 -19.12
CA VAL A 117 -14.93 11.19 -19.85
C VAL A 117 -16.17 10.97 -19.00
N ASN A 118 -17.24 10.40 -19.57
CA ASN A 118 -18.40 10.00 -18.76
C ASN A 118 -18.03 8.84 -17.80
N PRO A 119 -18.80 8.62 -16.71
CA PRO A 119 -18.49 7.59 -15.72
C PRO A 119 -18.35 6.18 -16.29
N GLU A 120 -19.24 5.75 -17.18
CA GLU A 120 -19.15 4.43 -17.86
C GLU A 120 -17.83 4.25 -18.61
N GLN A 121 -17.42 5.22 -19.43
CA GLN A 121 -16.15 5.15 -20.17
C GLN A 121 -14.95 5.18 -19.23
N TYR A 122 -15.01 5.96 -18.16
CA TYR A 122 -13.97 5.98 -17.13
C TYR A 122 -13.81 4.58 -16.52
N SER A 123 -14.91 3.96 -16.12
CA SER A 123 -14.89 2.63 -15.48
C SER A 123 -14.35 1.55 -16.41
N LYS A 124 -14.73 1.58 -17.70
CA LYS A 124 -14.21 0.66 -18.70
C LYS A 124 -12.70 0.83 -18.88
N ARG A 125 -12.22 2.05 -19.09
CA ARG A 125 -10.79 2.32 -19.29
C ARG A 125 -9.96 1.96 -18.06
N PHE A 126 -10.50 2.21 -16.86
CA PHE A 126 -9.88 1.80 -15.60
C PHE A 126 -9.75 0.28 -15.52
N LEU A 127 -10.83 -0.47 -15.77
CA LEU A 127 -10.81 -1.94 -15.71
C LEU A 127 -9.91 -2.53 -16.81
N ASP A 128 -9.98 -2.01 -18.04
CA ASP A 128 -9.14 -2.45 -19.15
C ASP A 128 -7.64 -2.26 -18.81
N PHE A 129 -7.28 -1.12 -18.21
CA PHE A 129 -5.91 -0.86 -17.77
C PHE A 129 -5.45 -1.79 -16.64
N ILE A 130 -6.25 -1.93 -15.58
CA ILE A 130 -5.92 -2.81 -14.44
C ILE A 130 -5.84 -4.28 -14.88
N GLY A 131 -6.74 -4.73 -15.76
CA GLY A 131 -6.70 -6.07 -16.32
C GLY A 131 -5.44 -6.33 -17.15
N HIS A 132 -4.95 -5.32 -17.89
CA HIS A 132 -3.75 -5.45 -18.70
C HIS A 132 -2.45 -5.54 -17.90
N ILE A 133 -2.37 -4.88 -16.73
CA ILE A 133 -1.15 -4.91 -15.90
C ILE A 133 -1.07 -6.14 -14.98
N LEU A 134 -2.19 -6.80 -14.70
CA LEU A 134 -2.29 -7.95 -13.78
C LEU A 134 -2.38 -9.32 -14.49
N THR A 135 -2.50 -9.35 -15.82
CA THR A 135 -2.61 -10.57 -16.64
C THR A 135 -1.42 -10.71 -17.57
#